data_AF-A0A511KLR4-F1
#
_entry.id   AF-A0A511KLR4-F1
#
_cell.length_a   1.000
_cell.length_b   1.000
_cell.length_c   1.000
_cell.angle_alpha   90.00
_cell.angle_beta   90.00
_cell.angle_gamma   90.00
#
_symmetry.space_group_name_H-M   'P 1'
#
loop_
_entity.id
_entity.type
_entity.pdbx_description
1 polymer ?
#
loop_
_entity_poly.entity_id
_entity_poly.type
_entity_poly.pdbx_seq_one_letter_code
_entity_poly.pdbx_strand_id
1 'polypeptide(L)'
;MSGRIPIGSAVLLTGVITAIGYSIMALTTPTDQELYDRLSPDLKRKVDEARRMRAGAQNELARESKSRLDAIRGQAQNDSPVWADSESTKK
;
A
#
# COMPACT_ATOMS: atom_id res chain seq x y z
N MET A 1 12.42 -30.23 -34.98
CA MET A 1 12.52 -30.61 -33.55
C MET A 1 11.61 -29.69 -32.75
N SER A 2 10.47 -30.19 -32.24
CA SER A 2 9.54 -29.36 -31.46
C SER A 2 10.01 -29.32 -30.01
N GLY A 3 10.78 -28.29 -29.65
CA GLY A 3 11.26 -28.06 -28.29
C GLY A 3 10.16 -27.47 -27.42
N ARG A 4 9.24 -28.30 -26.93
CA ARG A 4 8.23 -27.87 -25.95
C ARG A 4 8.90 -27.81 -24.59
N ILE A 5 9.22 -26.61 -24.11
CA ILE A 5 9.72 -26.42 -22.74
C ILE A 5 8.57 -26.80 -21.79
N PRO A 6 8.77 -27.72 -20.83
CA PRO A 6 7.74 -28.04 -19.86
C PRO A 6 7.43 -26.79 -19.03
N ILE A 7 6.14 -26.51 -18.83
CA ILE A 7 5.68 -25.26 -18.19
C ILE A 7 6.33 -25.07 -16.81
N GLY A 8 6.53 -26.16 -16.06
CA GLY A 8 7.22 -26.12 -14.76
C GLY A 8 8.66 -25.62 -14.85
N SER A 9 9.45 -26.04 -15.86
CA SER A 9 10.82 -25.55 -16.01
C SER A 9 10.85 -24.10 -16.50
N ALA A 10 9.87 -23.69 -17.31
CA ALA A 10 9.75 -22.29 -17.73
C ALA A 10 9.44 -21.36 -16.55
N VAL A 11 8.51 -21.73 -15.67
CA VAL A 11 8.18 -20.97 -14.45
C VAL A 11 9.35 -20.93 -13.47
N LEU A 12 10.07 -22.04 -13.32
CA LEU A 12 11.26 -22.07 -12.46
C LEU A 12 12.34 -21.13 -13.01
N LEU A 13 12.62 -21.19 -14.30
CA LEU A 13 13.63 -20.36 -14.94
C LEU A 13 13.29 -18.86 -14.81
N THR A 14 12.03 -18.47 -15.04
CA THR A 14 11.61 -17.08 -14.87
C THR A 14 11.69 -16.65 -13.41
N GLY A 15 11.26 -17.49 -12.46
CA GLY A 15 11.38 -17.21 -11.03
C GLY A 15 12.83 -17.00 -10.60
N VAL A 16 13.76 -17.82 -11.10
CA VAL A 16 15.20 -17.66 -10.82
C VAL A 16 15.74 -16.35 -11.38
N ILE A 17 15.42 -16.02 -12.64
CA ILE A 17 15.87 -14.76 -13.25
C ILE A 17 15.32 -13.54 -12.48
N THR A 18 14.04 -13.58 -12.09
CA THR A 18 13.42 -12.51 -11.29
C THR A 18 14.06 -12.40 -9.91
N ALA A 19 14.33 -13.51 -9.24
CA ALA A 19 14.99 -13.51 -7.93
C ALA A 19 16.41 -12.93 -8.00
N ILE A 20 17.16 -13.26 -9.06
CA ILE A 20 18.49 -12.67 -9.30
C ILE A 20 18.37 -11.16 -9.53
N GLY A 21 17.45 -10.72 -10.38
CA GLY A 21 17.22 -9.30 -10.64
C GLY A 21 16.86 -8.52 -9.37
N TYR A 22 15.95 -9.06 -8.55
CA TYR A 22 15.60 -8.48 -7.26
C TYR A 22 16.78 -8.42 -6.29
N SER A 23 17.59 -9.47 -6.24
CA SER A 23 18.77 -9.52 -5.36
C SER A 23 19.79 -8.45 -5.72
N ILE A 24 20.03 -8.22 -7.03
CA ILE A 24 20.91 -7.13 -7.49
C ILE A 24 20.34 -5.77 -7.07
N MET A 25 19.04 -5.55 -7.24
CA MET A 25 18.38 -4.32 -6.79
C MET A 25 18.54 -4.12 -5.28
N ALA A 26 18.29 -5.16 -4.49
CA ALA A 26 18.38 -5.11 -3.03
C ALA A 26 19.81 -4.85 -2.52
N LEU A 27 20.83 -5.33 -3.23
CA LEU A 27 22.23 -5.07 -2.88
C LEU A 27 22.70 -3.67 -3.28
N THR A 28 22.17 -3.12 -4.36
CA THR A 28 22.59 -1.81 -4.89
C THR A 28 21.82 -0.64 -4.29
N THR A 29 20.63 -0.91 -3.73
CA THR A 29 19.80 0.10 -3.09
C THR A 29 20.05 0.07 -1.57
N PRO A 30 20.55 1.15 -0.96
CA PRO A 30 20.74 1.20 0.49
C PRO A 30 19.39 1.13 1.20
N THR A 31 19.40 0.60 2.42
CA THR A 31 18.20 0.59 3.28
C THR A 31 17.80 2.03 3.65
N ASP A 32 16.53 2.24 4.01
CA ASP A 32 16.04 3.57 4.43
C ASP A 32 16.83 4.15 5.61
N GLN A 33 17.31 3.29 6.51
CA GLN A 33 18.13 3.70 7.66
C GLN A 33 19.53 4.14 7.22
N GLU A 34 20.17 3.34 6.38
CA GLU A 34 21.50 3.65 5.86
C GLU A 34 21.49 4.90 4.97
N LEU A 35 20.43 5.08 4.16
CA LEU A 35 20.20 6.30 3.40
C LEU A 35 20.04 7.49 4.34
N TYR A 36 19.24 7.34 5.41
CA TYR A 36 19.06 8.39 6.41
C TYR A 36 20.37 8.77 7.07
N ASP A 37 21.19 7.79 7.47
CA ASP A 37 22.44 8.05 8.17
C ASP A 37 23.46 8.79 7.29
N ARG A 38 23.48 8.50 5.98
CA ARG A 38 24.29 9.20 4.98
C ARG A 38 23.80 10.63 4.67
N LEU A 39 22.58 11.02 5.06
CA LEU A 39 22.07 12.37 4.81
C LEU A 39 22.78 13.41 5.69
N SER A 40 23.00 14.59 5.12
CA SER A 40 23.50 15.74 5.88
C SER A 40 22.48 16.19 6.95
N PRO A 41 22.93 16.86 8.02
CA PRO A 41 22.04 17.29 9.11
C PRO A 41 20.87 18.20 8.67
N ASP A 42 21.03 18.95 7.57
CA ASP A 42 19.94 19.76 6.99
C ASP A 42 18.89 18.91 6.29
N LEU A 43 19.33 17.91 5.52
CA LEU A 43 18.44 17.00 4.82
C LEU A 43 17.68 16.09 5.79
N LYS A 44 18.33 15.65 6.87
CA LYS A 44 17.67 14.90 7.97
C LYS A 44 16.49 15.68 8.53
N ARG A 45 16.69 16.97 8.85
CA ARG A 45 15.62 17.86 9.36
C ARG A 45 14.44 17.96 8.40
N LYS A 46 14.68 18.11 7.10
CA LYS A 46 13.62 18.15 6.07
C LYS A 46 12.87 16.83 5.94
N VAL A 47 13.58 15.70 5.98
CA VAL A 47 12.95 14.37 5.98
C VAL A 47 12.07 14.18 7.21
N ASP A 48 12.53 14.63 8.37
CA ASP A 48 11.76 14.53 9.62
C ASP A 48 10.54 15.46 9.63
N GLU A 49 10.65 16.66 9.06
CA GLU A 49 9.49 17.53 8.79
C GLU A 49 8.49 16.84 7.87
N ALA A 50 8.94 16.29 6.75
CA ALA A 50 8.07 15.57 5.82
C ALA A 50 7.41 14.34 6.47
N ARG A 51 8.15 13.58 7.29
CA ARG A 51 7.62 12.44 8.05
C ARG A 51 6.55 12.88 9.05
N ARG A 52 6.77 13.99 9.77
CA ARG A 52 5.79 14.55 10.71
C ARG A 52 4.51 15.01 9.99
N MET A 53 4.65 15.68 8.85
CA MET A 53 3.50 16.10 8.04
C MET A 53 2.68 14.91 7.52
N ARG A 54 3.36 13.86 7.01
CA ARG A 54 2.69 12.64 6.54
C ARG A 54 2.01 11.89 7.68
N ALA A 55 2.64 11.79 8.85
CA ALA A 55 2.02 11.14 10.00
C ALA A 55 0.74 11.88 10.46
N GLY A 56 0.77 13.21 10.46
CA GLY A 56 -0.42 14.03 10.75
C GLY A 56 -1.56 13.76 9.77
N ALA A 57 -1.28 13.83 8.47
CA ALA A 57 -2.27 13.57 7.42
C ALA A 57 -2.82 12.13 7.44
N GLN A 58 -1.96 11.13 7.67
CA GLN A 58 -2.39 9.74 7.79
C GLN A 58 -3.29 9.51 8.99
N ASN A 59 -3.02 10.15 10.13
CA ASN A 59 -3.85 10.02 11.32
C ASN A 59 -5.23 10.65 11.11
N GLU A 60 -5.32 11.77 10.41
CA GLU A 60 -6.58 12.43 10.07
C GLU A 60 -7.41 11.56 9.10
N LEU A 61 -6.80 11.08 8.02
CA LEU A 61 -7.44 10.15 7.09
C LEU A 61 -7.84 8.83 7.76
N ALA A 62 -7.04 8.33 8.69
CA ALA A 62 -7.36 7.12 9.46
C ALA A 62 -8.55 7.36 10.40
N ARG A 63 -8.72 8.57 10.95
CA ARG A 63 -9.88 8.92 11.78
C ARG A 63 -11.15 9.03 10.93
N GLU A 64 -11.06 9.71 9.77
CA GLU A 64 -12.19 9.81 8.84
C GLU A 64 -12.62 8.45 8.29
N SER A 65 -11.67 7.60 7.92
CA SER A 65 -11.98 6.26 7.43
C SER A 65 -12.63 5.41 8.52
N LYS A 66 -12.15 5.47 9.78
CA LYS A 66 -12.79 4.79 10.91
C LYS A 66 -14.23 5.26 11.14
N SER A 67 -14.48 6.58 11.16
CA SER A 67 -15.85 7.08 11.38
C SER A 67 -16.82 6.67 10.26
N ARG A 68 -16.35 6.66 9.00
CA ARG A 68 -17.14 6.16 7.87
C ARG A 68 -17.40 4.66 7.98
N LEU A 69 -16.41 3.87 8.39
CA LEU A 69 -16.56 2.43 8.59
C LEU A 69 -17.54 2.10 9.73
N ASP A 70 -17.51 2.88 10.81
CA ASP A 70 -18.46 2.72 11.93
C ASP A 70 -19.89 3.06 11.50
N ALA A 71 -20.08 4.10 10.69
CA ALA A 71 -21.38 4.43 10.11
C ALA A 71 -21.91 3.32 9.19
N ILE A 72 -21.06 2.76 8.33
CA ILE A 72 -21.41 1.63 7.45
C ILE A 72 -21.73 0.38 8.29
N ARG A 73 -20.96 0.11 9.36
CA ARG A 73 -21.22 -1.03 10.27
C ARG A 73 -22.55 -0.88 11.01
N GLY A 74 -22.93 0.34 11.39
CA GLY A 74 -24.25 0.63 11.97
C GLY A 74 -25.39 0.42 10.96
N GLN A 75 -25.19 0.82 9.70
CA GLN A 75 -26.14 0.58 8.62
C GLN A 75 -26.25 -0.90 8.24
N ALA A 76 -25.16 -1.65 8.28
CA ALA A 76 -25.17 -3.10 7.98
C ALA A 76 -25.90 -3.95 9.02
N GLN A 77 -26.18 -3.41 10.22
CA GLN A 77 -27.08 -4.05 11.20
C GLN A 77 -28.57 -3.79 10.88
N ASN A 78 -28.85 -2.93 9.90
CA ASN A 78 -30.18 -2.69 9.36
C ASN A 78 -30.28 -3.41 8.01
N ASP A 79 -31.25 -4.32 7.84
CA ASP A 79 -31.39 -5.18 6.65
C ASP A 79 -31.73 -4.41 5.35
N SER A 80 -31.93 -3.10 5.43
CA SER A 80 -32.24 -2.23 4.29
C SER A 80 -30.97 -1.73 3.58
N PRO A 81 -30.88 -1.87 2.24
CA PRO A 81 -29.78 -1.28 1.46
C PRO A 81 -29.74 0.26 1.60
N VAL A 82 -28.53 0.84 1.58
CA VAL A 82 -28.26 2.30 1.78
C VAL A 82 -29.02 3.22 0.82
N TRP A 83 -29.51 2.72 -0.31
CA TRP A 83 -30.26 3.47 -1.31
C TRP A 83 -31.79 3.44 -1.11
N ALA A 84 -32.30 2.59 -0.21
CA ALA A 84 -33.74 2.45 0.05
C ALA A 84 -34.38 3.72 0.65
N ASP A 85 -33.62 4.51 1.42
CA ASP A 85 -34.10 5.76 2.03
C ASP A 85 -34.38 6.87 0.99
N SER A 86 -33.78 6.79 -0.19
CA SER A 86 -33.95 7.80 -1.25
C SER A 86 -35.30 7.72 -1.97
N GLU A 87 -36.01 6.59 -1.85
CA GLU A 87 -37.31 6.37 -2.49
C GLU A 87 -38.49 6.87 -1.67
N SER A 88 -38.36 7.00 -0.34
CA SER A 88 -39.46 7.37 0.55
C SER A 88 -39.75 8.88 0.60
N THR A 89 -38.88 9.73 0.05
CA THR A 89 -39.00 11.20 0.10
C THR A 89 -39.85 11.78 -1.04
N LYS A 90 -40.37 10.95 -1.95
CA LYS A 90 -41.39 11.34 -2.94
C LYS A 90 -42.77 10.81 -2.53
N LYS A 91 -43.45 11.47 -1.60
CA LYS A 91 -44.91 11.43 -1.47
C LYS A 91 -45.45 12.78 -1.01
#